data_AF-A0A1A3HX14-F1
#
_entry.id   AF-A0A1A3HX14-F1
#
_cell.length_a   1.000
_cell.length_b   1.000
_cell.length_c   1.000
_cell.angle_alpha   90.00
_cell.angle_beta   90.00
_cell.angle_gamma   90.00
#
_symmetry.space_group_name_H-M   'P 1'
#
loop_
_entity.id
_entity.type
_entity.pdbx_description
1 polymer ?
#
loop_
_entity_poly.entity_id
_entity_poly.type
_entity_poly.pdbx_seq_one_letter_code
_entity_poly.pdbx_strand_id
1 'polypeptide(L)'
;MDWAWVSIAPLVEPFVCIAYASVLIAPAFAAIPLLRRLQAGRPVDSVLWRHPLIALSVVTLVIGFALDAVVEVFCVSKRVYTYTQVPEFGSIFVGQYNQFPLLWESGLASSMMIAASVLLYRDDTGRTQAEKLAQRLRLLPARPTLASFLVMFAALNLAYVVVYGGGFLTIRAAKLATSVACPWPFPESKVYDPQGFYERAGHPGPFFEGKWNTWMSGQPDGRPVMSGAVPSGRCGPGHA
;
A
#
# COMPACT_ATOMS: atom_id res chain seq x y z
N MET A 1 4.79 13.45 -23.56
CA MET A 1 4.96 12.55 -22.40
C MET A 1 4.95 11.14 -22.97
N ASP A 2 6.12 10.56 -23.21
CA ASP A 2 6.24 9.24 -23.85
C ASP A 2 6.27 8.12 -22.79
N TRP A 3 5.34 8.20 -21.83
CA TRP A 3 5.11 7.11 -20.89
C TRP A 3 4.03 6.21 -21.49
N ALA A 4 4.42 5.01 -21.92
CA ALA A 4 3.55 4.10 -22.66
C ALA A 4 2.17 3.88 -22.01
N TRP A 5 2.11 3.85 -20.67
CA TRP A 5 0.86 3.68 -19.93
C TRP A 5 -0.03 4.92 -19.95
N VAL A 6 0.55 6.13 -19.90
CA VAL A 6 -0.22 7.39 -20.04
C VAL A 6 -0.76 7.56 -21.45
N SER A 7 -0.02 7.12 -22.47
CA SER A 7 -0.49 7.14 -23.85
C SER A 7 -1.68 6.20 -24.10
N ILE A 8 -1.94 5.24 -23.20
CA ILE A 8 -3.07 4.29 -23.25
C ILE A 8 -4.07 4.57 -22.10
N ALA A 9 -3.87 5.65 -21.31
CA ALA A 9 -4.60 5.95 -20.07
C ALA A 9 -6.14 5.80 -20.13
N PRO A 10 -6.85 6.22 -21.20
CA PRO A 10 -8.31 6.08 -21.25
C PRO A 10 -8.79 4.63 -21.14
N LEU A 11 -7.93 3.65 -21.49
CA LEU A 11 -8.22 2.23 -21.40
C LEU A 11 -7.61 1.58 -20.15
N VAL A 12 -6.56 2.16 -19.56
CA VAL A 12 -5.84 1.60 -18.42
C VAL A 12 -6.60 1.81 -17.10
N GLU A 13 -7.28 2.94 -16.95
CA GLU A 13 -7.97 3.30 -15.70
C GLU A 13 -8.99 2.24 -15.23
N PRO A 14 -9.88 1.67 -16.08
CA PRO A 14 -10.77 0.60 -15.66
C PRO A 14 -10.03 -0.68 -15.23
N PHE A 15 -8.97 -1.06 -15.95
CA PHE A 15 -8.20 -2.28 -15.62
C PHE A 15 -7.47 -2.14 -14.28
N VAL A 16 -6.92 -0.96 -13.99
CA VAL A 16 -6.26 -0.68 -12.71
C VAL A 16 -7.26 -0.77 -11.57
N CYS A 17 -8.44 -0.16 -11.69
CA CYS A 17 -9.49 -0.24 -10.67
C CYS A 17 -9.92 -1.69 -10.38
N ILE A 18 -10.14 -2.49 -11.44
CA ILE A 18 -10.52 -3.90 -11.30
C ILE A 18 -9.38 -4.72 -10.68
N ALA A 19 -8.13 -4.48 -11.09
CA ALA A 19 -6.96 -5.14 -10.53
C ALA A 19 -6.83 -4.85 -9.03
N TYR A 20 -6.96 -3.59 -8.61
CA TYR A 20 -6.92 -3.19 -7.20
C TYR A 20 -8.03 -3.87 -6.37
N ALA A 21 -9.27 -3.84 -6.86
CA ALA A 21 -10.38 -4.51 -6.18
C ALA A 21 -10.14 -6.04 -6.06
N SER A 22 -9.54 -6.63 -7.09
CA SER A 22 -9.21 -8.06 -7.12
C SER A 22 -8.11 -8.41 -6.13
N VAL A 23 -7.03 -7.62 -6.06
CA VAL A 23 -5.92 -7.82 -5.12
C VAL A 23 -6.36 -7.65 -3.67
N LEU A 24 -7.32 -6.76 -3.40
CA LEU A 24 -7.83 -6.54 -2.05
C LEU A 24 -8.70 -7.70 -1.54
N ILE A 25 -9.46 -8.35 -2.41
CA ILE A 25 -10.44 -9.39 -2.03
C ILE A 25 -9.92 -10.81 -2.29
N ALA A 26 -9.06 -11.04 -3.29
CA ALA A 26 -8.53 -12.36 -3.62
C ALA A 26 -7.86 -13.08 -2.43
N PRO A 27 -7.06 -12.40 -1.57
CA PRO A 27 -6.50 -13.01 -0.37
C PRO A 27 -7.58 -13.56 0.57
N ALA A 28 -8.74 -12.91 0.68
CA ALA A 28 -9.85 -13.40 1.51
C ALA A 28 -10.41 -14.73 0.98
N PHE A 29 -10.59 -14.83 -0.34
CA PHE A 29 -11.08 -16.06 -0.98
C PHE A 29 -10.10 -17.22 -0.87
N ALA A 30 -8.79 -16.95 -0.75
CA ALA A 30 -7.78 -17.98 -0.50
C ALA A 30 -7.63 -18.32 1.00
N ALA A 31 -7.64 -17.32 1.86
CA ALA A 31 -7.38 -17.45 3.29
C ALA A 31 -8.50 -18.18 4.03
N ILE A 32 -9.77 -17.91 3.71
CA ILE A 32 -10.92 -18.53 4.38
C ILE A 32 -10.96 -20.06 4.19
N PRO A 33 -10.90 -20.63 2.97
CA PRO A 33 -10.88 -22.08 2.80
C PRO A 33 -9.60 -22.70 3.34
N LEU A 34 -8.46 -22.01 3.28
CA LEU A 34 -7.22 -22.49 3.88
C LEU A 34 -7.35 -22.60 5.40
N LEU A 35 -7.89 -21.58 6.07
CA LEU A 35 -8.16 -21.63 7.51
C LEU A 35 -9.08 -22.80 7.87
N ARG A 36 -10.15 -23.02 7.11
CA ARG A 36 -11.07 -24.15 7.33
C ARG A 36 -10.37 -25.50 7.17
N ARG A 37 -9.49 -25.64 6.18
CA ARG A 37 -8.65 -26.86 6.03
C ARG A 37 -7.71 -27.05 7.21
N LEU A 38 -7.08 -25.98 7.70
CA LEU A 38 -6.21 -26.03 8.88
C LEU A 38 -6.98 -26.37 10.16
N GLN A 39 -8.22 -25.92 10.28
CA GLN A 39 -9.10 -26.21 11.42
C GLN A 39 -9.61 -27.65 11.42
N ALA A 40 -9.93 -28.22 10.25
CA ALA A 40 -10.50 -29.57 10.12
C ALA A 40 -9.64 -30.69 10.71
N GLY A 41 -8.32 -30.51 10.75
CA GLY A 41 -7.37 -31.50 11.29
C GLY A 41 -6.91 -31.25 12.72
N ARG A 42 -7.49 -30.27 13.45
CA ARG A 42 -6.99 -29.87 14.77
C ARG A 42 -8.06 -29.93 15.86
N PRO A 43 -7.65 -30.22 17.12
CA PRO A 43 -8.58 -30.24 18.25
C PRO A 43 -9.19 -28.87 18.49
N VAL A 44 -10.42 -28.85 19.02
CA VAL A 44 -11.21 -27.63 19.30
C VAL A 44 -10.50 -26.70 20.31
N ASP A 45 -9.60 -27.25 21.14
CA ASP A 45 -8.76 -26.49 22.05
C ASP A 45 -7.58 -25.77 21.40
N SER A 46 -7.30 -26.04 20.12
CA SER A 46 -6.22 -25.37 19.42
C SER A 46 -6.49 -23.88 19.22
N VAL A 47 -5.43 -23.08 19.16
CA VAL A 47 -5.50 -21.63 18.94
C VAL A 47 -6.29 -21.26 17.68
N LEU A 48 -6.29 -22.12 16.66
CA LEU A 48 -7.06 -21.94 15.42
C LEU A 48 -8.58 -21.94 15.64
N TRP A 49 -9.05 -22.71 16.61
CA TRP A 49 -10.46 -22.79 16.98
C TRP A 49 -10.83 -21.77 18.06
N ARG A 50 -9.91 -21.47 18.99
CA ARG A 50 -10.11 -20.45 20.04
C ARG A 50 -10.10 -19.01 19.50
N HIS A 51 -9.29 -18.75 18.49
CA HIS A 51 -9.12 -17.41 17.90
C HIS A 51 -9.18 -17.45 16.37
N PRO A 52 -10.34 -17.80 15.77
CA PRO A 52 -10.47 -17.98 14.33
C PRO A 52 -10.20 -16.69 13.55
N LEU A 53 -10.55 -15.52 14.10
CA LEU A 53 -10.29 -14.24 13.44
C LEU A 53 -8.80 -13.87 13.44
N ILE A 54 -8.07 -14.13 14.53
CA ILE A 54 -6.63 -13.87 14.59
C ILE A 54 -5.90 -14.83 13.63
N ALA A 55 -6.29 -16.11 13.65
CA ALA A 55 -5.76 -17.10 12.72
C ALA A 55 -6.02 -16.70 11.26
N LEU A 56 -7.24 -16.22 10.95
CA LEU A 56 -7.56 -15.69 9.63
C LEU A 56 -6.67 -14.50 9.27
N SER A 57 -6.51 -13.53 10.17
CA SER A 57 -5.68 -12.36 9.92
C SER A 57 -4.23 -12.74 9.63
N VAL A 58 -3.67 -13.71 10.34
CA VAL A 58 -2.29 -14.20 10.09
C VAL A 58 -2.19 -14.91 8.73
N VAL A 59 -3.15 -15.77 8.40
CA VAL A 59 -3.17 -16.46 7.10
C VAL A 59 -3.33 -15.45 5.96
N THR A 60 -4.25 -14.50 6.10
CA THR A 60 -4.45 -13.42 5.14
C THR A 60 -3.21 -12.54 5.02
N LEU A 61 -2.52 -12.22 6.13
CA LEU A 61 -1.29 -11.45 6.09
C LEU A 61 -0.24 -12.15 5.22
N VAL A 62 -0.02 -13.44 5.42
CA VAL A 62 0.99 -14.19 4.65
C VAL A 62 0.64 -14.24 3.16
N ILE A 63 -0.61 -14.58 2.83
CA ILE A 63 -1.06 -14.69 1.44
C ILE A 63 -1.09 -13.32 0.76
N GLY A 64 -1.67 -12.33 1.44
CA GLY A 64 -1.82 -10.96 0.98
C GLY A 64 -0.47 -10.31 0.72
N PHE A 65 0.44 -10.39 1.70
CA PHE A 65 1.81 -9.89 1.56
C PHE A 65 2.53 -10.52 0.37
N ALA A 66 2.42 -11.85 0.19
CA ALA A 66 3.08 -12.53 -0.93
C ALA A 66 2.48 -12.13 -2.29
N LEU A 67 1.15 -12.05 -2.39
CA LEU A 67 0.46 -11.65 -3.61
C LEU A 67 0.83 -10.22 -4.00
N ASP A 68 0.74 -9.32 -3.03
CA ASP A 68 1.05 -7.91 -3.18
C ASP A 68 2.52 -7.73 -3.60
N ALA A 69 3.47 -8.33 -2.88
CA ALA A 69 4.88 -8.29 -3.21
C ALA A 69 5.16 -8.76 -4.65
N VAL A 70 4.50 -9.83 -5.12
CA VAL A 70 4.69 -10.31 -6.51
C VAL A 70 4.16 -9.30 -7.53
N VAL A 71 2.97 -8.75 -7.30
CA VAL A 71 2.34 -7.77 -8.21
C VAL A 71 3.15 -6.48 -8.24
N GLU A 72 3.53 -5.97 -7.08
CA GLU A 72 4.28 -4.74 -6.92
C GLU A 72 5.69 -4.84 -7.53
N VAL A 73 6.41 -5.92 -7.23
CA VAL A 73 7.73 -6.19 -7.82
C VAL A 73 7.64 -6.28 -9.34
N PHE A 74 6.59 -6.90 -9.87
CA PHE A 74 6.35 -6.94 -11.30
C PHE A 74 6.12 -5.53 -11.87
N CYS A 75 5.27 -4.73 -11.24
CA CYS A 75 4.95 -3.37 -11.67
C CYS A 75 6.16 -2.43 -11.67
N VAL A 76 6.96 -2.41 -10.60
CA VAL A 76 8.17 -1.57 -10.54
C VAL A 76 9.23 -2.04 -11.53
N SER A 77 9.35 -3.35 -11.74
CA SER A 77 10.32 -3.92 -12.69
C SER A 77 9.92 -3.61 -14.14
N LYS A 78 8.62 -3.57 -14.44
CA LYS A 78 8.05 -3.22 -15.75
C LYS A 78 7.83 -1.72 -15.94
N ARG A 79 8.26 -0.88 -14.99
CA ARG A 79 8.14 0.59 -15.05
C ARG A 79 6.69 1.05 -15.23
N VAL A 80 5.75 0.30 -14.63
CA VAL A 80 4.35 0.74 -14.51
C VAL A 80 4.29 1.95 -13.59
N TYR A 81 5.00 1.92 -12.47
CA TYR A 81 5.30 3.08 -11.63
C TYR A 81 6.68 2.90 -10.97
N THR A 82 7.16 3.93 -10.28
CA THR A 82 8.42 3.90 -9.54
C THR A 82 8.25 4.64 -8.22
N TYR A 83 8.92 4.16 -7.18
CA TYR A 83 9.02 4.89 -5.92
C TYR A 83 10.21 5.83 -6.02
N THR A 84 9.97 7.13 -5.92
CA THR A 84 11.06 8.12 -5.94
C THR A 84 11.94 7.96 -4.71
N GLN A 85 11.32 7.80 -3.54
CA GLN A 85 12.02 7.66 -2.27
C GLN A 85 11.54 6.44 -1.51
N VAL A 86 12.46 5.64 -0.95
CA VAL A 86 12.15 4.48 -0.12
C VAL A 86 13.00 4.45 1.14
N PRO A 87 12.49 3.90 2.26
CA PRO A 87 13.32 3.58 3.42
C PRO A 87 14.37 2.54 3.04
N GLU A 88 15.59 2.62 3.56
CA GLU A 88 16.60 1.60 3.27
C GLU A 88 16.24 0.26 3.91
N PHE A 89 15.80 0.30 5.16
CA PHE A 89 15.32 -0.88 5.87
C PHE A 89 13.99 -1.36 5.31
N GLY A 90 13.89 -2.66 5.03
CA GLY A 90 12.65 -3.29 4.58
C GLY A 90 12.31 -3.03 3.11
N SER A 91 13.21 -2.41 2.35
CA SER A 91 13.06 -2.22 0.91
C SER A 91 13.97 -3.17 0.14
N ILE A 92 13.62 -3.43 -1.11
CA ILE A 92 14.42 -4.20 -2.07
C ILE A 92 14.79 -3.34 -3.27
N PHE A 93 15.86 -3.72 -3.95
CA PHE A 93 16.45 -2.95 -5.07
C PHE A 93 16.74 -1.49 -4.72
N VAL A 94 17.10 -1.24 -3.45
CA VAL A 94 17.32 0.10 -2.90
C VAL A 94 18.30 0.88 -3.77
N GLY A 95 17.84 2.04 -4.24
CA GLY A 95 18.63 2.95 -5.03
C GLY A 95 18.70 2.64 -6.53
N GLN A 96 18.11 1.54 -6.98
CA GLN A 96 17.91 1.22 -8.39
C GLN A 96 16.60 1.82 -8.90
N TYR A 97 16.40 1.84 -10.22
CA TYR A 97 15.16 2.35 -10.83
C TYR A 97 13.89 1.58 -10.39
N ASN A 98 14.05 0.30 -10.01
CA ASN A 98 12.97 -0.61 -9.59
C ASN A 98 12.92 -0.79 -8.06
N GLN A 99 13.41 0.19 -7.29
CA GLN A 99 13.33 0.13 -5.83
C GLN A 99 11.88 0.01 -5.34
N PHE A 100 11.68 -0.81 -4.31
CA PHE A 100 10.36 -1.13 -3.77
C PHE A 100 10.40 -1.27 -2.25
N PRO A 101 9.55 -0.53 -1.49
CA PRO A 101 9.50 -0.62 -0.03
C PRO A 101 8.73 -1.83 0.49
N LEU A 102 9.18 -3.04 0.12
CA LEU A 102 8.53 -4.33 0.36
C LEU A 102 7.86 -4.50 1.74
N LEU A 103 8.60 -4.33 2.85
CA LEU A 103 8.03 -4.52 4.18
C LEU A 103 6.99 -3.46 4.54
N TRP A 104 7.20 -2.23 4.08
CA TRP A 104 6.35 -1.10 4.44
C TRP A 104 5.11 -1.06 3.58
N GLU A 105 5.26 -1.17 2.28
CA GLU A 105 4.19 -1.15 1.30
C GLU A 105 3.33 -2.41 1.45
N SER A 106 3.89 -3.60 1.17
CA SER A 106 3.13 -4.85 1.25
C SER A 106 2.64 -5.18 2.66
N GLY A 107 3.40 -4.79 3.69
CA GLY A 107 2.99 -4.96 5.09
C GLY A 107 1.80 -4.08 5.46
N LEU A 108 1.83 -2.79 5.10
CA LEU A 108 0.73 -1.87 5.38
C LEU A 108 -0.47 -2.15 4.47
N ALA A 109 -0.26 -2.50 3.19
CA ALA A 109 -1.32 -2.85 2.24
C ALA A 109 -2.11 -4.09 2.71
N SER A 110 -1.41 -5.07 3.28
CA SER A 110 -2.03 -6.26 3.87
C SER A 110 -3.06 -5.94 4.96
N SER A 111 -2.97 -4.80 5.63
CA SER A 111 -3.97 -4.39 6.65
C SER A 111 -5.39 -4.27 6.07
N MET A 112 -5.53 -3.80 4.82
CA MET A 112 -6.81 -3.70 4.13
C MET A 112 -7.33 -5.09 3.75
N MET A 113 -6.44 -5.97 3.30
CA MET A 113 -6.78 -7.36 2.96
C MET A 113 -7.24 -8.13 4.20
N ILE A 114 -6.59 -7.90 5.34
CA ILE A 114 -6.99 -8.43 6.65
C ILE A 114 -8.38 -7.92 7.04
N ALA A 115 -8.60 -6.61 6.96
CA ALA A 115 -9.91 -6.02 7.24
C ALA A 115 -10.99 -6.63 6.35
N ALA A 116 -10.75 -6.72 5.03
CA ALA A 116 -11.66 -7.36 4.08
C ALA A 116 -11.93 -8.83 4.44
N SER A 117 -10.88 -9.60 4.74
CA SER A 117 -11.02 -11.03 5.09
C SER A 117 -11.82 -11.24 6.37
N VAL A 118 -11.57 -10.43 7.41
CA VAL A 118 -12.32 -10.49 8.67
C VAL A 118 -13.79 -10.13 8.46
N LEU A 119 -14.07 -9.10 7.67
CA LEU A 119 -15.44 -8.67 7.37
C LEU A 119 -16.22 -9.71 6.54
N LEU A 120 -15.55 -10.36 5.60
CA LEU A 120 -16.13 -11.40 4.73
C LEU A 120 -16.22 -12.77 5.41
N TYR A 121 -15.51 -12.99 6.52
CA TYR A 121 -15.55 -14.24 7.24
C TYR A 121 -16.95 -14.53 7.78
N ARG A 122 -17.49 -15.68 7.37
CA ARG A 122 -18.74 -16.24 7.90
C ARG A 122 -18.43 -17.27 8.97
N ASP A 123 -19.08 -17.09 10.11
CA ASP A 123 -19.02 -18.02 11.22
C ASP A 123 -19.97 -19.22 11.02
N ASP A 124 -20.03 -20.09 12.02
CA ASP A 124 -20.89 -21.30 12.00
C ASP A 124 -22.40 -20.96 11.99
N THR A 125 -22.78 -19.73 12.35
CA THR A 125 -24.17 -19.24 12.23
C THR A 125 -24.53 -18.75 10.82
N GLY A 126 -23.55 -18.76 9.90
CA GLY A 126 -23.71 -18.28 8.52
C GLY A 126 -23.69 -16.76 8.37
N ARG A 127 -23.53 -16.01 9.48
CA ARG A 127 -23.51 -14.54 9.47
C ARG A 127 -22.10 -14.02 9.30
N THR A 128 -21.97 -12.91 8.57
CA THR A 128 -20.69 -12.21 8.44
C THR A 128 -20.38 -11.39 9.69
N GLN A 129 -19.10 -11.10 9.94
CA GLN A 129 -18.72 -10.20 11.03
C GLN A 129 -19.27 -8.77 10.81
N ALA A 130 -19.41 -8.35 9.55
CA ALA A 130 -20.05 -7.08 9.20
C ALA A 130 -21.51 -7.01 9.67
N GLU A 131 -22.30 -8.06 9.43
CA GLU A 131 -23.70 -8.15 9.88
C GLU A 131 -23.81 -8.14 11.40
N LYS A 132 -22.95 -8.90 12.09
CA LYS A 132 -22.93 -8.94 13.55
C LYS A 132 -22.60 -7.58 14.15
N LEU A 133 -21.63 -6.88 13.57
CA LEU A 133 -21.24 -5.55 14.03
C LEU A 133 -22.34 -4.52 13.75
N ALA A 134 -22.98 -4.57 12.57
CA ALA A 134 -24.13 -3.73 12.24
C ALA A 134 -25.30 -3.93 13.22
N GLN A 135 -25.62 -5.19 13.56
CA GLN A 135 -26.65 -5.52 14.54
C GLN A 135 -26.30 -5.03 15.94
N ARG A 136 -25.04 -5.21 16.36
CA ARG A 136 -24.55 -4.77 17.68
C ARG A 136 -24.61 -3.24 17.82
N LEU A 137 -24.28 -2.51 16.75
CA LEU A 137 -24.36 -1.05 16.70
C LEU A 137 -25.78 -0.53 16.48
N ARG A 138 -26.78 -1.41 16.30
CA ARG A 138 -28.16 -1.07 15.95
C ARG A 138 -28.23 -0.12 14.75
N LEU A 139 -27.29 -0.26 13.81
CA LEU A 139 -27.23 0.56 12.61
C LEU A 139 -28.35 0.16 11.65
N LEU A 140 -29.19 1.13 11.29
CA LEU A 140 -30.28 0.98 10.31
C LEU A 140 -31.05 -0.36 10.46
N PRO A 141 -31.77 -0.58 11.59
CA PRO A 141 -32.42 -1.86 11.87
C PRO A 141 -33.46 -2.27 10.82
N ALA A 142 -34.04 -1.29 10.10
CA ALA A 142 -34.96 -1.53 9.00
C ALA A 142 -34.27 -1.92 7.66
N ARG A 143 -32.94 -1.77 7.55
CA ARG A 143 -32.16 -2.01 6.33
C ARG A 143 -30.83 -2.72 6.65
N PRO A 144 -30.86 -4.00 7.02
CA PRO A 144 -29.67 -4.74 7.49
C PRO A 144 -28.57 -4.90 6.43
N THR A 145 -28.93 -4.96 5.14
CA THR A 145 -27.97 -5.04 4.03
C THR A 145 -27.18 -3.75 3.87
N LEU A 146 -27.87 -2.61 3.89
CA LEU A 146 -27.25 -1.28 3.84
C LEU A 146 -26.38 -1.04 5.08
N ALA A 147 -26.85 -1.46 6.27
CA ALA A 147 -26.07 -1.36 7.49
C ALA A 147 -24.75 -2.11 7.39
N SER A 148 -24.79 -3.36 6.89
CA SER A 148 -23.60 -4.20 6.72
C SER A 148 -22.64 -3.61 5.69
N PHE A 149 -23.15 -3.09 4.58
CA PHE A 149 -22.35 -2.38 3.58
C PHE A 149 -21.63 -1.16 4.18
N LEU A 150 -22.34 -0.31 4.93
CA LEU A 150 -21.74 0.87 5.57
C LEU A 150 -20.67 0.50 6.59
N VAL A 151 -20.88 -0.59 7.35
CA VAL A 151 -19.86 -1.11 8.27
C VAL A 151 -18.62 -1.56 7.50
N MET A 152 -18.78 -2.32 6.42
CA MET A 152 -17.66 -2.77 5.60
C MET A 152 -16.91 -1.59 4.97
N PHE A 153 -17.66 -0.64 4.40
CA PHE A 153 -17.11 0.57 3.79
C PHE A 153 -16.32 1.39 4.83
N ALA A 154 -16.91 1.68 5.99
CA ALA A 154 -16.25 2.45 7.04
C ALA A 154 -15.00 1.73 7.57
N ALA A 155 -15.07 0.42 7.80
CA ALA A 155 -13.95 -0.36 8.31
C ALA A 155 -12.77 -0.43 7.32
N LEU A 156 -13.05 -0.62 6.03
CA LEU A 156 -12.01 -0.61 4.99
C LEU A 156 -11.37 0.77 4.84
N ASN A 157 -12.17 1.83 4.82
CA ASN A 157 -11.66 3.21 4.76
C ASN A 157 -10.84 3.56 6.00
N LEU A 158 -11.26 3.10 7.19
CA LEU A 158 -10.51 3.32 8.42
C LEU A 158 -9.16 2.58 8.37
N ALA A 159 -9.13 1.32 7.91
CA ALA A 159 -7.88 0.58 7.72
C ALA A 159 -6.95 1.30 6.74
N TYR A 160 -7.49 1.75 5.60
CA TYR A 160 -6.72 2.50 4.61
C TYR A 160 -6.17 3.82 5.15
N VAL A 161 -7.00 4.66 5.78
CA VAL A 161 -6.54 5.98 6.25
C VAL A 161 -5.62 5.86 7.46
N VAL A 162 -5.98 5.04 8.44
CA VAL A 162 -5.28 4.98 9.73
C VAL A 162 -4.01 4.14 9.65
N VAL A 163 -4.09 2.94 9.08
CA VAL A 163 -2.95 2.03 9.06
C VAL A 163 -2.06 2.35 7.87
N TYR A 164 -2.61 2.31 6.65
CA TYR A 164 -1.81 2.54 5.44
C TYR A 164 -1.38 4.00 5.32
N GLY A 165 -2.33 4.94 5.33
CA GLY A 165 -2.07 6.37 5.25
C GLY A 165 -1.25 6.88 6.43
N GLY A 166 -1.61 6.50 7.65
CA GLY A 166 -0.85 6.83 8.86
C GLY A 166 0.58 6.28 8.84
N GLY A 167 0.77 5.03 8.41
CA GLY A 167 2.09 4.42 8.26
C GLY A 167 3.00 5.22 7.32
N PHE A 168 2.54 5.52 6.10
CA PHE A 168 3.32 6.32 5.16
C PHE A 168 3.52 7.77 5.60
N LEU A 169 2.53 8.37 6.29
CA LEU A 169 2.68 9.70 6.88
C LEU A 169 3.80 9.70 7.94
N THR A 170 3.86 8.68 8.80
CA THR A 170 4.93 8.58 9.80
C THR A 170 6.31 8.38 9.17
N ILE A 171 6.42 7.51 8.15
CA ILE A 171 7.67 7.31 7.38
C ILE A 171 8.15 8.64 6.77
N ARG A 172 7.21 9.38 6.17
CA ARG A 172 7.51 10.71 5.59
C ARG A 172 7.94 11.71 6.65
N ALA A 173 7.17 11.84 7.74
CA ALA A 173 7.43 12.81 8.80
C ALA A 173 8.77 12.53 9.52
N ALA A 174 9.09 11.25 9.71
CA ALA A 174 10.36 10.80 10.29
C ALA A 174 11.54 10.86 9.30
N LYS A 175 11.31 11.23 8.04
CA LYS A 175 12.33 11.30 6.97
C LYS A 175 13.10 9.99 6.80
N LEU A 176 12.42 8.85 6.96
CA LEU A 176 13.04 7.52 6.86
C LEU A 176 13.29 7.11 5.40
N ALA A 177 12.59 7.69 4.43
CA ALA A 177 12.71 7.39 3.01
C ALA A 177 13.88 8.16 2.36
N THR A 178 15.11 7.79 2.67
CA THR A 178 16.32 8.51 2.24
C THR A 178 16.87 8.05 0.89
N SER A 179 16.58 6.81 0.47
CA SER A 179 17.13 6.26 -0.78
C SER A 179 16.33 6.71 -2.00
N VAL A 180 17.04 7.21 -3.01
CA VAL A 180 16.45 7.70 -4.27
C VAL A 180 16.65 6.72 -5.44
N ALA A 181 15.64 6.54 -6.29
CA ALA A 181 15.73 5.65 -7.45
C ALA A 181 16.59 6.27 -8.55
N CYS A 182 17.75 5.67 -8.85
CA CYS A 182 18.65 6.13 -9.91
C CYS A 182 19.15 4.94 -10.77
N PRO A 183 19.19 5.06 -12.11
CA PRO A 183 18.78 6.23 -12.91
C PRO A 183 17.25 6.45 -12.89
N TRP A 184 16.84 7.71 -13.06
CA TRP A 184 15.42 8.08 -13.11
C TRP A 184 14.79 7.54 -14.41
N PRO A 185 13.76 6.68 -14.34
CA PRO A 185 13.23 6.00 -15.52
C PRO A 185 12.41 6.90 -16.46
N PHE A 186 12.05 8.13 -16.04
CA PHE A 186 11.12 9.01 -16.75
C PHE A 186 11.69 10.42 -16.99
N PRO A 187 12.68 10.59 -17.87
CA PRO A 187 13.45 11.83 -18.03
C PRO A 187 12.59 13.07 -18.32
N GLU A 188 11.46 12.91 -19.01
CA GLU A 188 10.54 13.98 -19.39
C GLU A 188 9.58 14.43 -18.27
N SER A 189 9.62 13.79 -17.10
CA SER A 189 8.69 14.04 -15.99
C SER A 189 9.35 14.82 -14.85
N LYS A 190 8.55 15.63 -14.16
CA LYS A 190 8.98 16.25 -12.89
C LYS A 190 9.21 15.15 -11.85
N VAL A 191 10.38 15.15 -11.23
CA VAL A 191 10.72 14.18 -10.18
C VAL A 191 10.06 14.57 -8.88
N TYR A 192 9.28 13.67 -8.28
CA TYR A 192 8.69 13.91 -6.96
C TYR A 192 9.76 13.83 -5.87
N ASP A 193 10.08 14.98 -5.27
CA ASP A 193 11.18 15.12 -4.30
C ASP A 193 10.80 16.07 -3.14
N PRO A 194 9.88 15.70 -2.24
CA PRO A 194 9.43 16.59 -1.16
C PRO A 194 10.53 16.99 -0.16
N GLN A 195 11.54 16.13 0.03
CA GLN A 195 12.58 16.28 1.06
C GLN A 195 13.91 16.82 0.49
N GLY A 196 14.01 17.02 -0.83
CA GLY A 196 15.25 17.48 -1.47
C GLY A 196 16.32 16.39 -1.62
N PHE A 197 15.96 15.11 -1.49
CA PHE A 197 16.93 14.01 -1.54
C PHE A 197 17.45 13.76 -2.96
N TYR A 198 16.62 13.93 -4.00
CA TYR A 198 17.08 13.79 -5.39
C TYR A 198 18.03 14.91 -5.80
N GLU A 199 17.73 16.14 -5.39
CA GLU A 199 18.60 17.29 -5.64
C GLU A 199 19.96 17.11 -4.98
N ARG A 200 19.98 16.64 -3.72
CA ARG A 200 21.22 16.26 -3.02
C ARG A 200 21.98 15.12 -3.71
N ALA A 201 21.26 14.19 -4.31
CA ALA A 201 21.85 13.07 -5.04
C ALA A 201 22.32 13.42 -6.46
N GLY A 202 22.19 14.68 -6.87
CA GLY A 202 22.75 15.20 -8.12
C GLY A 202 21.78 15.25 -9.31
N HIS A 203 20.50 14.97 -9.10
CA HIS A 203 19.53 15.03 -10.21
C HIS A 203 19.31 16.48 -10.66
N PRO A 204 19.31 16.79 -11.98
CA PRO A 204 19.20 18.17 -12.47
C PRO A 204 17.79 18.78 -12.36
N GLY A 205 16.78 17.97 -12.05
CA GLY A 205 15.38 18.38 -12.01
C GLY A 205 14.70 18.29 -13.38
N PRO A 206 13.50 18.87 -13.57
CA PRO A 206 12.72 19.67 -12.63
C PRO A 206 12.08 18.85 -11.49
N PHE A 207 11.90 19.46 -10.30
CA PHE A 207 11.33 18.81 -9.12
C PHE A 207 9.85 19.17 -8.89
N PHE A 208 9.13 18.25 -8.24
CA PHE A 208 7.78 18.44 -7.73
C PHE A 208 7.76 18.12 -6.24
N GLU A 209 7.36 19.10 -5.41
CA GLU A 209 7.36 18.97 -3.95
C GLU A 209 6.06 18.36 -3.39
N GLY A 210 4.98 18.39 -4.18
CA GLY A 210 3.65 17.93 -3.77
C GLY A 210 2.77 19.06 -3.22
N LYS A 211 1.45 18.91 -3.40
CA LYS A 211 0.47 19.97 -3.06
C LYS A 211 0.37 20.29 -1.57
N TRP A 212 0.77 19.36 -0.70
CA TRP A 212 0.67 19.48 0.75
C TRP A 212 2.04 19.56 1.43
N ASN A 213 3.07 20.04 0.74
CA ASN A 213 4.45 20.06 1.25
C ASN A 213 4.75 21.13 2.31
N THR A 214 3.77 21.47 3.14
CA THR A 214 3.94 22.43 4.25
C THR A 214 3.56 21.76 5.59
N TRP A 215 2.81 22.46 6.45
CA TRP A 215 2.33 21.94 7.74
C TRP A 215 1.57 20.61 7.64
N MET A 216 0.79 20.40 6.58
CA MET A 216 -0.01 19.18 6.38
C MET A 216 0.82 17.91 6.20
N SER A 217 2.12 18.03 5.91
CA SER A 217 3.04 16.89 5.75
C SER A 217 4.26 16.95 6.66
N GLY A 218 4.22 17.78 7.70
CA GLY A 218 5.29 17.91 8.69
C GLY A 218 6.53 18.67 8.19
N GLN A 219 6.38 19.52 7.16
CA GLN A 219 7.45 20.36 6.62
C GLN A 219 7.02 21.84 6.65
N PRO A 220 6.98 22.52 7.81
CA PRO A 220 6.39 23.86 7.92
C PRO A 220 6.97 24.88 6.92
N ASP A 221 8.27 24.76 6.62
CA ASP A 221 9.02 25.68 5.76
C ASP A 221 9.08 25.25 4.27
N GLY A 222 8.33 24.22 3.87
CA GLY A 222 8.34 23.75 2.48
C GLY A 222 9.45 22.73 2.17
N ARG A 223 9.65 22.47 0.87
CA ARG A 223 10.73 21.61 0.39
C ARG A 223 12.09 22.25 0.69
N PRO A 224 13.04 21.54 1.32
CA PRO A 224 14.41 22.02 1.44
C PRO A 224 15.04 22.18 0.04
N VAL A 225 15.51 23.39 -0.28
CA VAL A 225 16.22 23.69 -1.53
C VAL A 225 17.72 23.78 -1.25
N MET A 226 18.54 23.24 -2.14
CA MET A 226 20.00 23.36 -2.03
C MET A 226 20.46 24.73 -2.54
N SER A 227 21.35 25.39 -1.80
CA SER A 227 22.02 26.61 -2.28
C SER A 227 23.33 26.23 -2.98
N GLY A 228 23.39 26.38 -4.31
CA GLY A 228 24.60 26.15 -5.10
C GLY A 228 24.38 25.27 -6.34
N ALA A 229 25.47 24.85 -6.99
CA ALA A 229 25.41 23.94 -8.11
C ALA A 229 25.00 22.53 -7.66
N VAL A 230 24.20 21.85 -8.48
CA VAL A 230 23.80 20.45 -8.24
C VAL A 230 25.07 19.57 -8.20
N PRO A 231 25.28 18.79 -7.13
CA PRO A 231 26.49 17.98 -7.00
C PRO A 231 26.56 16.89 -8.08
N SER A 232 27.76 16.49 -8.48
CA SER A 232 27.99 15.31 -9.33
C SER A 232 27.73 14.04 -8.49
N GLY A 233 26.46 13.72 -8.25
CA GLY A 233 26.04 12.54 -7.50
C GLY A 233 25.61 11.40 -8.41
N ARG A 234 25.24 10.26 -7.80
CA ARG A 234 24.80 9.03 -8.51
C ARG A 234 23.67 9.28 -9.51
N CYS A 235 22.87 10.31 -9.29
CA CYS A 235 21.71 10.64 -10.10
C CYS A 235 21.99 11.77 -11.10
N GLY A 236 23.26 12.17 -11.23
CA GLY A 236 23.72 13.22 -12.12
C GLY A 236 23.87 12.77 -13.59
N PRO A 237 23.94 13.74 -14.52
CA PRO A 237 24.09 13.46 -15.95
C PRO A 237 25.41 12.71 -16.22
N GLY A 238 25.31 11.53 -16.84
CA GLY A 238 26.47 10.67 -17.17
C GLY A 238 26.55 9.33 -16.42
N HIS A 239 25.65 9.08 -15.46
CA HIS A 239 25.57 7.83 -14.69
C HIS A 239 24.35 6.95 -15.02
N ALA A 240 23.86 7.04 -16.27
CA ALA A 240 22.70 6.28 -16.76
C ALA A 240 23.06 4.87 -17.24
#